data_AF-A0A966Q166-F1
#
_entry.id   AF-A0A966Q166-F1
#
_cell.length_a   1.000
_cell.length_b   1.000
_cell.length_c   1.000
_cell.angle_alpha   90.00
_cell.angle_beta   90.00
_cell.angle_gamma   90.00
#
_symmetry.space_group_name_H-M   'P 1'
#
loop_
_entity.id
_entity.type
_entity.pdbx_description
1 polymer ?
#
loop_
_entity_poly.entity_id
_entity_poly.type
_entity_poly.pdbx_seq_one_letter_code
_entity_poly.pdbx_strand_id
1 'polypeptide(L)'
;MGEEIKKISPDYIHIATEGPLGLWARAYLSKHNIRHNTAYHTKFPEGLNELFNIPESLTWRYVRWFHKHSGKVLTTTETMKKDLLTHGFKDNIISWTRGVDRKIFNITHRHNNINGKYLLCVSRVSKEKNLEEFFKLNYPGYYKVMVGDGPMLDTYRKQYSDVIFTGFKTGEALAKWYANAEVFVFPSKWETFGIVMIESMACGTPVAAYPCDGPMDVIDQAETGFMNENLEDAVTACLQLNRDRVLKGSMRWSWDKAWHTFKDNLIQ
;
A
#
# COMPACT_ATOMS: atom_id res chain seq x y z
N MET A 1 -2.67 -2.51 -29.73
CA MET A 1 -3.07 -1.42 -28.81
C MET A 1 -4.00 -0.42 -29.49
N GLY A 2 -3.56 0.33 -30.50
CA GLY A 2 -4.41 1.32 -31.17
C GLY A 2 -5.73 0.78 -31.73
N GLU A 3 -5.68 -0.36 -32.43
CA GLU A 3 -6.90 -1.02 -32.96
C GLU A 3 -7.87 -1.46 -31.84
N GLU A 4 -7.36 -1.96 -30.72
CA GLU A 4 -8.20 -2.30 -29.55
C GLU A 4 -8.84 -1.07 -28.94
N ILE A 5 -8.11 0.05 -28.81
CA ILE A 5 -8.67 1.31 -28.30
C ILE A 5 -9.80 1.80 -29.21
N LYS A 6 -9.64 1.74 -30.54
CA LYS A 6 -10.71 2.10 -31.49
C LYS A 6 -11.91 1.17 -31.36
N LYS A 7 -11.68 -0.13 -31.24
CA LYS A 7 -12.73 -1.15 -31.14
C LYS A 7 -13.57 -0.99 -29.86
N ILE A 8 -12.91 -0.67 -28.74
CA ILE A 8 -13.59 -0.42 -27.46
C ILE A 8 -14.35 0.91 -27.50
N SER A 9 -13.84 1.90 -28.25
CA SER A 9 -14.38 3.26 -28.33
C SER A 9 -14.67 3.87 -26.95
N PRO A 10 -13.68 3.90 -26.03
CA PRO A 10 -13.90 4.32 -24.65
C PRO A 10 -14.17 5.82 -24.54
N ASP A 11 -15.08 6.21 -23.64
CA ASP A 11 -15.33 7.62 -23.29
C ASP A 11 -14.16 8.24 -22.51
N TYR A 12 -13.42 7.41 -21.77
CA TYR A 12 -12.32 7.83 -20.90
C TYR A 12 -11.15 6.87 -21.01
N ILE A 13 -9.93 7.42 -21.02
CA ILE A 13 -8.70 6.62 -21.06
C ILE A 13 -7.79 6.99 -19.89
N HIS A 14 -7.39 5.96 -19.13
CA HIS A 14 -6.50 6.10 -17.99
C HIS A 14 -5.33 5.12 -18.12
N ILE A 15 -4.10 5.65 -18.10
CA ILE A 15 -2.88 4.86 -18.16
C ILE A 15 -2.36 4.65 -16.74
N ALA A 16 -2.46 3.42 -16.23
CA ALA A 16 -2.10 3.08 -14.84
C ALA A 16 -0.63 2.64 -14.65
N THR A 17 0.21 2.72 -15.68
CA THR A 17 1.61 2.25 -15.63
C THR A 17 2.49 3.04 -16.59
N GLU A 18 3.73 3.27 -16.18
CA GLU A 18 4.80 3.89 -16.95
C GLU A 18 5.61 2.86 -17.75
N GLY A 19 5.25 1.58 -17.69
CA GLY A 19 5.92 0.50 -18.40
C GLY A 19 5.64 0.44 -19.91
N PRO A 20 6.08 -0.62 -20.61
CA PRO A 20 5.93 -0.77 -22.06
C PRO A 20 4.49 -0.60 -22.56
N LEU A 21 3.51 -1.13 -21.81
CA LEU A 21 2.10 -0.99 -22.14
C LEU A 21 1.63 0.47 -22.10
N GLY A 22 2.03 1.20 -21.06
CA GLY A 22 1.72 2.62 -20.91
C GLY A 22 2.42 3.48 -21.95
N LEU A 23 3.65 3.13 -22.32
CA LEU A 23 4.39 3.79 -23.40
C LEU A 23 3.67 3.64 -24.74
N TRP A 24 3.22 2.43 -25.08
CA TRP A 24 2.47 2.20 -26.32
C TRP A 24 1.12 2.91 -26.33
N ALA A 25 0.39 2.88 -25.21
CA ALA A 25 -0.87 3.62 -25.07
C ALA A 25 -0.63 5.13 -25.24
N ARG A 26 0.31 5.70 -24.48
CA ARG A 26 0.67 7.12 -24.56
C ARG A 26 1.08 7.54 -25.97
N ALA A 27 1.93 6.76 -26.63
CA ALA A 27 2.37 7.05 -27.99
C ALA A 27 1.20 7.10 -28.98
N TYR A 28 0.27 6.15 -28.89
CA TYR A 28 -0.94 6.14 -29.70
C TYR A 28 -1.82 7.36 -29.41
N LEU A 29 -2.12 7.63 -28.15
CA LEU A 29 -3.01 8.72 -27.75
C LEU A 29 -2.44 10.09 -28.11
N SER A 30 -1.13 10.30 -27.93
CA SER A 30 -0.43 11.52 -28.35
C SER A 30 -0.46 11.71 -29.86
N LYS A 31 -0.25 10.65 -30.66
CA LYS A 31 -0.33 10.72 -32.13
C LYS A 31 -1.72 11.12 -32.62
N HIS A 32 -2.76 10.73 -31.89
CA HIS A 32 -4.16 10.98 -32.25
C HIS A 32 -4.81 12.14 -31.47
N ASN A 33 -4.03 12.90 -30.69
CA ASN A 33 -4.53 14.00 -29.84
C ASN A 33 -5.68 13.60 -28.90
N ILE A 34 -5.67 12.36 -28.41
CA ILE A 34 -6.69 11.85 -27.49
C ILE A 34 -6.28 12.17 -26.05
N ARG A 35 -7.19 12.83 -25.33
CA ARG A 35 -7.00 13.18 -23.92
C ARG A 35 -7.04 11.93 -23.05
N HIS A 36 -6.19 11.93 -22.03
CA HIS A 36 -6.08 10.81 -21.10
C HIS A 36 -5.49 11.26 -19.77
N ASN A 37 -5.78 10.46 -18.76
CA ASN A 37 -5.12 10.55 -17.48
C ASN A 37 -4.00 9.52 -17.38
N THR A 38 -3.11 9.76 -16.42
CA THR A 38 -2.07 8.81 -16.03
C THR A 38 -2.12 8.61 -14.52
N ALA A 39 -1.55 7.51 -14.03
CA ALA A 39 -1.30 7.33 -12.61
C ALA A 39 0.18 7.12 -12.32
N TYR A 40 0.60 7.58 -11.15
CA TYR A 40 1.90 7.31 -10.54
C TYR A 40 1.66 6.58 -9.23
N HIS A 41 1.99 5.28 -9.19
CA HIS A 41 1.69 4.40 -8.06
C HIS A 41 2.89 3.65 -7.53
N THR A 42 4.01 3.74 -8.22
CA THR A 42 5.26 3.08 -7.86
C THR A 42 6.32 4.13 -7.94
N LYS A 43 7.10 4.26 -6.88
CA LYS A 43 8.30 5.09 -6.83
C LYS A 43 9.42 4.44 -7.65
N PHE A 44 9.17 4.42 -8.96
CA PHE A 44 10.00 3.77 -9.96
C PHE A 44 11.42 4.37 -10.04
N PRO A 45 11.61 5.70 -9.93
CA PRO A 45 12.94 6.29 -9.87
C PRO A 45 13.82 5.72 -8.75
N GLU A 46 13.31 5.70 -7.53
CA GLU A 46 14.02 5.26 -6.33
C GLU A 46 14.24 3.75 -6.34
N GLY A 47 13.21 2.98 -6.72
CA GLY A 47 13.34 1.52 -6.85
C GLY A 47 14.37 1.09 -7.90
N LEU A 48 14.51 1.82 -9.02
CA LEU A 48 15.56 1.56 -10.01
C LEU A 48 16.95 1.97 -9.52
N ASN A 49 17.04 3.02 -8.69
CA ASN A 49 18.30 3.40 -8.08
C ASN A 49 18.77 2.32 -7.11
N GLU A 50 17.90 1.85 -6.23
CA GLU A 50 18.24 0.83 -5.24
C GLU A 50 18.58 -0.54 -5.87
N LEU A 51 17.83 -0.96 -6.89
CA LEU A 51 18.02 -2.28 -7.53
C LEU A 51 19.14 -2.31 -8.58
N PHE A 52 19.33 -1.22 -9.32
CA PHE A 52 20.19 -1.20 -10.51
C PHE A 52 21.18 -0.02 -10.55
N ASN A 53 21.28 0.79 -9.49
CA ASN A 53 22.13 1.98 -9.40
C ASN A 53 21.90 2.99 -10.55
N ILE A 54 20.68 3.03 -11.11
CA ILE A 54 20.34 4.00 -12.14
C ILE A 54 20.16 5.37 -11.47
N PRO A 55 20.83 6.44 -11.93
CA PRO A 55 20.68 7.77 -11.34
C PRO A 55 19.24 8.28 -11.41
N GLU A 56 18.71 8.71 -10.27
CA GLU A 56 17.35 9.24 -10.16
C GLU A 56 17.10 10.44 -11.09
N SER A 57 18.14 11.22 -11.38
CA SER A 57 18.04 12.35 -12.32
C SER A 57 17.58 11.94 -13.71
N LEU A 58 17.94 10.74 -14.18
CA LEU A 58 17.54 10.20 -15.48
C LEU A 58 16.11 9.64 -15.42
N THR A 59 15.80 8.88 -14.38
CA THR A 59 14.47 8.27 -14.21
C THR A 59 13.42 9.35 -13.95
N TRP A 60 13.69 10.37 -13.14
CA TRP A 60 12.78 11.51 -12.98
C TRP A 60 12.55 12.30 -14.28
N ARG A 61 13.57 12.43 -15.15
CA ARG A 61 13.38 13.01 -16.49
C ARG A 61 12.42 12.17 -17.33
N TYR A 62 12.55 10.85 -17.27
CA TYR A 62 11.66 9.92 -17.95
C TYR A 62 10.22 10.03 -17.42
N VAL A 63 10.02 9.95 -16.10
CA VAL A 63 8.69 10.00 -15.48
C VAL A 63 8.04 11.36 -15.81
N ARG A 64 8.74 12.50 -15.66
CA ARG A 64 8.23 13.80 -16.11
C ARG A 64 7.80 13.82 -17.57
N TRP A 65 8.64 13.30 -18.48
CA TRP A 65 8.31 13.24 -19.90
C TRP A 65 7.06 12.38 -20.15
N PHE A 66 6.94 11.26 -19.44
CA PHE A 66 5.80 10.35 -19.57
C PHE A 66 4.49 11.07 -19.21
N HIS A 67 4.44 11.77 -18.07
CA HIS A 67 3.22 12.43 -17.59
C HIS A 67 2.92 13.81 -18.20
N LYS A 68 3.87 14.44 -18.92
CA LYS A 68 3.77 15.83 -19.42
C LYS A 68 2.48 16.16 -20.20
N HIS A 69 1.92 15.20 -20.93
CA HIS A 69 0.72 15.40 -21.78
C HIS A 69 -0.54 14.74 -21.21
N SER A 70 -0.48 14.25 -19.97
CA SER A 70 -1.68 13.81 -19.26
C SER A 70 -2.47 15.02 -18.79
N GLY A 71 -3.81 14.97 -18.85
CA GLY A 71 -4.62 16.06 -18.33
C GLY A 71 -4.59 16.09 -16.80
N LYS A 72 -4.65 14.93 -16.14
CA LYS A 72 -4.39 14.78 -14.70
C LYS A 72 -3.46 13.57 -14.43
N VAL A 73 -2.67 13.70 -13.36
CA VAL A 73 -1.82 12.63 -12.81
C VAL A 73 -2.43 12.19 -11.48
N LEU A 74 -2.87 10.95 -11.38
CA LEU A 74 -3.42 10.40 -10.14
C LEU A 74 -2.31 9.69 -9.35
N THR A 75 -2.09 10.08 -8.10
CA THR A 75 -1.09 9.49 -7.20
C THR A 75 -1.75 8.97 -5.92
N THR A 76 -1.08 8.18 -5.09
CA THR A 76 -1.75 7.48 -3.97
C THR A 76 -1.98 8.35 -2.73
N THR A 77 -1.07 9.27 -2.41
CA THR A 77 -1.08 10.04 -1.16
C THR A 77 -0.72 11.51 -1.38
N GLU A 78 -1.01 12.35 -0.37
CA GLU A 78 -0.60 13.76 -0.38
C GLU A 78 0.93 13.91 -0.30
N THR A 79 1.63 13.02 0.40
CA THR A 79 3.10 13.02 0.41
C THR A 79 3.66 12.73 -0.98
N MET A 80 3.12 11.74 -1.70
CA MET A 80 3.54 11.50 -3.09
C MET A 80 3.15 12.65 -4.03
N LYS A 81 2.04 13.33 -3.79
CA LYS A 81 1.71 14.55 -4.54
C LYS A 81 2.76 15.63 -4.32
N LYS A 82 3.15 15.91 -3.07
CA LYS A 82 4.20 16.88 -2.76
C LYS A 82 5.54 16.49 -3.39
N ASP A 83 5.89 15.21 -3.35
CA ASP A 83 7.10 14.68 -3.98
C ASP A 83 7.11 14.84 -5.50
N LEU A 84 5.99 14.61 -6.17
CA LEU A 84 5.89 14.89 -7.61
C LEU A 84 6.07 16.39 -7.91
N LEU A 85 5.51 17.27 -7.06
CA LEU A 85 5.67 18.72 -7.22
C LEU A 85 7.12 19.16 -7.05
N THR A 86 7.85 18.65 -6.05
CA THR A 86 9.29 18.95 -5.87
C THR A 86 10.12 18.47 -7.05
N HIS A 87 9.70 17.39 -7.72
CA HIS A 87 10.32 16.87 -8.92
C HIS A 87 9.88 17.56 -10.22
N GLY A 88 9.17 18.69 -10.16
CA GLY A 88 8.88 19.56 -11.31
C GLY A 88 7.66 19.16 -12.13
N PHE A 89 6.72 18.43 -11.54
CA PHE A 89 5.39 18.21 -12.12
C PHE A 89 4.51 19.45 -11.94
N LYS A 90 3.43 19.53 -12.71
CA LYS A 90 2.45 20.62 -12.63
C LYS A 90 1.38 20.35 -11.58
N ASP A 91 0.59 21.35 -11.22
CA ASP A 91 -0.47 21.28 -10.19
C ASP A 91 -1.68 20.39 -10.56
N ASN A 92 -1.64 19.67 -11.68
CA ASN A 92 -2.68 18.74 -12.11
C ASN A 92 -2.56 17.34 -11.47
N ILE A 93 -1.90 17.26 -10.32
CA ILE A 93 -1.74 16.02 -9.55
C ILE A 93 -2.86 15.88 -8.53
N ILE A 94 -3.55 14.74 -8.59
CA ILE A 94 -4.67 14.40 -7.72
C ILE A 94 -4.26 13.25 -6.81
N SER A 95 -4.45 13.42 -5.50
CA SER A 95 -4.33 12.33 -4.55
C SER A 95 -5.55 11.41 -4.66
N TRP A 96 -5.34 10.29 -5.33
CA TRP A 96 -6.25 9.17 -5.47
C TRP A 96 -5.96 8.14 -4.36
N THR A 97 -6.63 8.33 -3.23
CA THR A 97 -6.57 7.41 -2.08
C THR A 97 -7.07 5.99 -2.42
N ARG A 98 -6.78 5.01 -1.57
CA ARG A 98 -7.30 3.64 -1.70
C ARG A 98 -8.50 3.38 -0.79
N GLY A 99 -9.25 2.34 -1.13
CA GLY A 99 -10.38 1.85 -0.36
C GLY A 99 -10.23 0.38 0.01
N VAL A 100 -10.89 -0.02 1.09
CA VAL A 100 -10.97 -1.40 1.56
C VAL A 100 -12.38 -1.96 1.32
N ASP A 101 -12.47 -3.23 0.93
CA ASP A 101 -13.76 -3.93 0.85
C ASP A 101 -14.21 -4.38 2.25
N ARG A 102 -15.11 -3.59 2.84
CA ARG A 102 -15.64 -3.83 4.20
C ARG A 102 -16.63 -4.99 4.29
N LYS A 103 -17.09 -5.54 3.15
CA LYS A 103 -17.86 -6.78 3.17
C LYS A 103 -16.96 -7.96 3.54
N ILE A 104 -15.70 -7.90 3.10
CA ILE A 104 -14.69 -8.92 3.38
C ILE A 104 -13.94 -8.59 4.68
N PHE A 105 -13.38 -7.38 4.78
CA PHE A 105 -12.54 -6.95 5.90
C PHE A 105 -13.37 -6.18 6.91
N ASN A 106 -13.77 -6.88 7.97
CA ASN A 106 -14.56 -6.30 9.06
C ASN A 106 -14.35 -7.06 10.37
N ILE A 107 -14.83 -6.46 11.45
CA ILE A 107 -14.68 -6.98 12.82
C ILE A 107 -15.46 -8.28 13.10
N THR A 108 -16.43 -8.67 12.26
CA THR A 108 -17.28 -9.85 12.55
C THR A 108 -16.52 -11.17 12.44
N HIS A 109 -15.33 -11.16 11.83
CA HIS A 109 -14.43 -12.31 11.81
C HIS A 109 -13.68 -12.53 13.14
N ARG A 110 -13.84 -11.63 14.11
CA ARG A 110 -13.21 -11.76 15.42
C ARG A 110 -13.86 -12.88 16.24
N HIS A 111 -13.03 -13.73 16.81
CA HIS A 111 -13.42 -14.79 17.73
C HIS A 111 -12.87 -14.52 19.13
N ASN A 112 -13.69 -14.74 20.16
CA ASN A 112 -13.27 -14.55 21.55
C ASN A 112 -12.39 -15.71 22.07
N ASN A 113 -12.41 -16.87 21.40
CA ASN A 113 -11.72 -18.10 21.83
C ASN A 113 -10.61 -18.48 20.86
N ILE A 114 -9.52 -17.71 20.85
CA ILE A 114 -8.30 -18.08 20.14
C ILE A 114 -7.28 -18.48 21.18
N ASN A 115 -6.70 -19.67 21.00
CA ASN A 115 -5.59 -20.12 21.82
C ASN A 115 -4.35 -19.28 21.50
N GLY A 116 -4.13 -18.23 22.28
CA GLY A 116 -2.96 -17.37 22.19
C GLY A 116 -3.20 -16.03 21.51
N LYS A 117 -2.45 -15.03 21.96
CA LYS A 117 -2.37 -13.71 21.36
C LYS A 117 -1.27 -13.71 20.30
N TYR A 118 -1.46 -12.97 19.21
CA TYR A 118 -0.43 -12.87 18.18
C TYR A 118 -0.29 -11.47 17.59
N LEU A 119 0.95 -11.17 17.21
CA LEU A 119 1.33 -10.07 16.34
C LEU A 119 1.31 -10.60 14.90
N LEU A 120 0.70 -9.84 14.00
CA LEU A 120 0.55 -10.24 12.61
C LEU A 120 1.44 -9.40 11.71
N CYS A 121 2.13 -10.03 10.77
CA CYS A 121 2.73 -9.36 9.62
C CYS A 121 2.18 -9.98 8.33
N VAL A 122 1.85 -9.12 7.37
CA VAL A 122 1.23 -9.46 6.09
C VAL A 122 1.99 -8.70 5.00
N SER A 123 2.71 -9.45 4.18
CA SER A 123 3.52 -8.89 3.10
C SER A 123 3.95 -9.99 2.14
N ARG A 124 4.46 -9.58 0.96
CA ARG A 124 5.32 -10.47 0.18
C ARG A 124 6.57 -10.79 1.01
N VAL A 125 6.98 -12.05 1.01
CA VAL A 125 8.14 -12.54 1.76
C VAL A 125 9.40 -12.31 0.93
N SER A 126 9.92 -11.08 0.99
CA SER A 126 11.02 -10.60 0.18
C SER A 126 11.90 -9.61 0.95
N LYS A 127 13.15 -9.43 0.50
CA LYS A 127 14.19 -8.70 1.25
C LYS A 127 13.86 -7.22 1.43
N GLU A 128 13.29 -6.60 0.40
CA GLU A 128 12.93 -5.17 0.38
C GLU A 128 11.86 -4.81 1.41
N LYS A 129 11.16 -5.81 1.98
CA LYS A 129 10.12 -5.59 2.99
C LYS A 129 10.63 -5.54 4.41
N ASN A 130 11.94 -5.78 4.63
CA ASN A 130 12.59 -5.64 5.93
C ASN A 130 11.89 -6.45 7.04
N LEU A 131 11.47 -7.68 6.70
CA LEU A 131 10.62 -8.52 7.56
C LEU A 131 11.37 -9.07 8.78
N GLU A 132 12.70 -9.10 8.71
CA GLU A 132 13.58 -9.49 9.79
C GLU A 132 13.36 -8.65 11.06
N GLU A 133 12.99 -7.37 10.92
CA GLU A 133 12.66 -6.53 12.07
C GLU A 133 11.43 -7.04 12.81
N PHE A 134 10.42 -7.52 12.10
CA PHE A 134 9.27 -8.20 12.73
C PHE A 134 9.67 -9.54 13.34
N PHE A 135 10.48 -10.33 12.64
CA PHE A 135 10.91 -11.64 13.14
C PHE A 135 11.79 -11.55 14.39
N LYS A 136 12.55 -10.47 14.56
CA LYS A 136 13.42 -10.24 15.71
C LYS A 136 12.72 -9.64 16.92
N LEU A 137 11.47 -9.16 16.80
CA LEU A 137 10.74 -8.61 17.94
C LEU A 137 10.71 -9.59 19.10
N ASN A 138 11.05 -9.10 20.29
CA ASN A 138 11.00 -9.84 21.52
C ASN A 138 9.78 -9.42 22.34
N TYR A 139 8.66 -10.11 22.12
CA TYR A 139 7.40 -9.81 22.80
C TYR A 139 6.81 -11.06 23.47
N PRO A 140 7.31 -11.44 24.67
CA PRO A 140 6.89 -12.65 25.36
C PRO A 140 5.37 -12.73 25.58
N GLY A 141 4.79 -13.92 25.39
CA GLY A 141 3.35 -14.14 25.51
C GLY A 141 2.54 -13.86 24.22
N TYR A 142 3.21 -13.46 23.13
CA TYR A 142 2.59 -13.27 21.82
C TYR A 142 3.30 -14.11 20.77
N TYR A 143 2.52 -14.81 19.94
CA TYR A 143 3.06 -15.46 18.75
C TYR A 143 3.35 -14.44 17.66
N LYS A 144 4.42 -14.66 16.88
CA LYS A 144 4.68 -13.91 15.65
C LYS A 144 4.11 -14.69 14.47
N VAL A 145 3.12 -14.13 13.78
CA VAL A 145 2.47 -14.77 12.64
C VAL A 145 2.78 -14.00 11.36
N MET A 146 3.32 -14.71 10.36
CA MET A 146 3.55 -14.18 9.03
C MET A 146 2.54 -14.78 8.04
N VAL A 147 1.77 -13.91 7.39
CA VAL A 147 0.89 -14.26 6.27
C VAL A 147 1.50 -13.69 4.99
N GLY A 148 1.70 -14.56 4.00
CA GLY A 148 2.33 -14.17 2.75
C GLY A 148 3.15 -15.28 2.13
N ASP A 149 3.64 -14.98 0.94
CA ASP A 149 4.54 -15.83 0.18
C ASP A 149 5.55 -14.96 -0.56
N GLY A 150 6.64 -15.54 -1.04
CA GLY A 150 7.68 -14.83 -1.74
C GLY A 150 9.01 -15.57 -1.77
N PRO A 151 9.98 -15.02 -2.52
CA PRO A 151 11.26 -15.69 -2.81
C PRO A 151 12.09 -16.01 -1.56
N MET A 152 11.86 -15.31 -0.44
CA MET A 152 12.62 -15.52 0.80
C MET A 152 11.94 -16.46 1.79
N LEU A 153 10.75 -17.01 1.48
CA LEU A 153 9.94 -17.77 2.43
C LEU A 153 10.68 -18.97 3.03
N ASP A 154 11.26 -19.84 2.20
CA ASP A 154 11.96 -21.04 2.68
C ASP A 154 13.21 -20.69 3.49
N THR A 155 13.90 -19.60 3.12
CA THR A 155 15.06 -19.09 3.85
C THR A 155 14.66 -18.63 5.25
N TYR A 156 13.65 -17.75 5.34
CA TYR A 156 13.23 -17.21 6.64
C TYR A 156 12.55 -18.25 7.51
N ARG A 157 11.80 -19.21 6.94
CA ARG A 157 11.21 -20.31 7.72
C ARG A 157 12.27 -21.17 8.42
N LYS A 158 13.43 -21.39 7.78
CA LYS A 158 14.55 -22.13 8.39
C LYS A 158 15.28 -21.31 9.45
N GLN A 159 15.36 -19.99 9.26
CA GLN A 159 16.12 -19.09 10.12
C GLN A 159 15.35 -18.65 11.38
N TYR A 160 14.01 -18.53 11.29
CA TYR A 160 13.15 -17.99 12.34
C TYR A 160 12.09 -19.02 12.75
N SER A 161 12.50 -20.01 13.54
CA SER A 161 11.63 -21.12 13.98
C SER A 161 10.52 -20.70 14.96
N ASP A 162 10.63 -19.51 15.55
CA ASP A 162 9.67 -18.91 16.46
C ASP A 162 8.57 -18.10 15.75
N VAL A 163 8.66 -17.97 14.42
CA VAL A 163 7.66 -17.31 13.57
C VAL A 163 6.77 -18.35 12.88
N ILE A 164 5.47 -18.17 12.98
CA ILE A 164 4.46 -19.03 12.34
C ILE A 164 4.21 -18.51 10.93
N PHE A 165 4.72 -19.23 9.93
CA PHE A 165 4.47 -18.93 8.51
C PHE A 165 3.22 -19.67 8.02
N THR A 166 2.16 -18.92 7.72
CA THR A 166 0.84 -19.50 7.35
C THR A 166 0.65 -19.68 5.83
N GLY A 167 1.58 -19.14 5.04
CA GLY A 167 1.49 -19.03 3.59
C GLY A 167 0.60 -17.88 3.13
N PHE A 168 0.38 -17.78 1.81
CA PHE A 168 -0.47 -16.76 1.22
C PHE A 168 -1.95 -16.96 1.59
N LYS A 169 -2.66 -15.86 1.90
CA LYS A 169 -4.09 -15.83 2.18
C LYS A 169 -4.72 -14.63 1.47
N THR A 170 -5.99 -14.76 1.10
CA THR A 170 -6.79 -13.71 0.47
C THR A 170 -8.21 -13.73 1.01
N GLY A 171 -8.98 -12.67 0.73
CA GLY A 171 -10.40 -12.60 1.05
C GLY A 171 -10.67 -12.81 2.54
N GLU A 172 -11.73 -13.57 2.85
CA GLU A 172 -12.14 -13.86 4.23
C GLU A 172 -11.06 -14.59 5.04
N ALA A 173 -10.25 -15.45 4.40
CA ALA A 173 -9.17 -16.15 5.10
C ALA A 173 -8.12 -15.16 5.63
N LEU A 174 -7.81 -14.12 4.86
CA LEU A 174 -6.92 -13.04 5.30
C LEU A 174 -7.60 -12.13 6.33
N ALA A 175 -8.87 -11.77 6.13
CA ALA A 175 -9.63 -10.95 7.07
C ALA A 175 -9.71 -11.58 8.47
N LYS A 176 -9.83 -12.91 8.56
CA LYS A 176 -9.76 -13.64 9.83
C LYS A 176 -8.42 -13.46 10.53
N TRP A 177 -7.30 -13.47 9.82
CA TRP A 177 -6.01 -13.19 10.44
C TRP A 177 -5.93 -11.76 10.96
N TYR A 178 -6.43 -10.78 10.22
CA TYR A 178 -6.47 -9.40 10.69
C TYR A 178 -7.35 -9.23 11.94
N ALA A 179 -8.63 -9.61 11.87
CA ALA A 179 -9.62 -9.37 12.94
C ALA A 179 -9.27 -10.01 14.29
N ASN A 180 -8.42 -11.03 14.25
CA ASN A 180 -8.01 -11.81 15.40
C ASN A 180 -6.61 -11.47 15.92
N ALA A 181 -5.81 -10.70 15.17
CA ALA A 181 -4.51 -10.23 15.61
C ALA A 181 -4.66 -9.14 16.68
N GLU A 182 -3.71 -9.07 17.60
CA GLU A 182 -3.67 -8.00 18.60
C GLU A 182 -3.10 -6.70 18.01
N VAL A 183 -2.07 -6.82 17.16
CA VAL A 183 -1.48 -5.72 16.40
C VAL A 183 -1.04 -6.25 15.05
N PHE A 184 -1.28 -5.47 14.00
CA PHE A 184 -0.64 -5.65 12.70
C PHE A 184 0.66 -4.85 12.68
N VAL A 185 1.79 -5.54 12.49
CA VAL A 185 3.11 -4.96 12.43
C VAL A 185 3.53 -4.81 10.97
N PHE A 186 3.82 -3.59 10.56
CA PHE A 186 4.27 -3.22 9.22
C PHE A 186 5.74 -2.75 9.30
N PRO A 187 6.72 -3.66 9.14
CA PRO A 187 8.14 -3.38 9.38
C PRO A 187 8.85 -2.73 8.18
N SER A 188 8.12 -2.47 7.09
CA SER A 188 8.71 -1.85 5.90
C SER A 188 9.07 -0.39 6.19
N LYS A 189 10.22 0.04 5.67
CA LYS A 189 10.73 1.41 5.81
C LYS A 189 10.40 2.30 4.61
N TRP A 190 9.67 1.76 3.64
CA TRP A 190 9.32 2.46 2.42
C TRP A 190 8.10 1.85 1.77
N GLU A 191 7.06 2.65 1.58
CA GLU A 191 5.83 2.25 0.93
C GLU A 191 5.17 3.45 0.22
N THR A 192 4.32 3.17 -0.75
CA THR A 192 3.55 4.20 -1.49
C THR A 192 2.18 4.44 -0.86
N PHE A 193 1.56 3.39 -0.35
CA PHE A 193 0.28 3.47 0.37
C PHE A 193 0.15 2.34 1.40
N GLY A 194 0.33 1.08 0.99
CA GLY A 194 0.20 -0.07 1.89
C GLY A 194 -1.25 -0.43 2.21
N ILE A 195 -1.96 -1.04 1.24
CA ILE A 195 -3.38 -1.47 1.39
C ILE A 195 -3.58 -2.40 2.60
N VAL A 196 -2.59 -3.23 2.91
CA VAL A 196 -2.58 -4.12 4.08
C VAL A 196 -2.82 -3.40 5.41
N MET A 197 -2.44 -2.11 5.52
CA MET A 197 -2.72 -1.30 6.70
C MET A 197 -4.22 -0.97 6.80
N ILE A 198 -4.85 -0.54 5.71
CA ILE A 198 -6.29 -0.21 5.74
C ILE A 198 -7.18 -1.45 5.88
N GLU A 199 -6.73 -2.61 5.41
CA GLU A 199 -7.35 -3.92 5.65
C GLU A 199 -7.33 -4.30 7.13
N SER A 200 -6.17 -4.14 7.79
CA SER A 200 -6.04 -4.35 9.23
C SER A 200 -6.95 -3.43 10.04
N MET A 201 -6.90 -2.13 9.76
CA MET A 201 -7.69 -1.14 10.47
C MET A 201 -9.20 -1.34 10.27
N ALA A 202 -9.63 -1.78 9.08
CA ALA A 202 -11.03 -2.12 8.80
C ALA A 202 -11.52 -3.35 9.60
N CYS A 203 -10.61 -4.24 9.99
CA CYS A 203 -10.89 -5.35 10.92
C CYS A 203 -10.77 -4.95 12.40
N GLY A 204 -10.50 -3.68 12.70
CA GLY A 204 -10.33 -3.15 14.05
C GLY A 204 -8.96 -3.43 14.67
N THR A 205 -7.99 -3.87 13.88
CA THR A 205 -6.65 -4.22 14.36
C THR A 205 -5.70 -3.04 14.14
N PRO A 206 -5.10 -2.48 15.20
CA PRO A 206 -4.21 -1.34 15.11
C PRO A 206 -2.91 -1.68 14.38
N VAL A 207 -2.28 -0.67 13.80
CA VAL A 207 -1.05 -0.82 13.00
C VAL A 207 0.17 -0.25 13.73
N ALA A 208 1.20 -1.07 13.94
CA ALA A 208 2.52 -0.62 14.39
C ALA A 208 3.47 -0.56 13.19
N ALA A 209 4.14 0.58 12.97
CA ALA A 209 5.01 0.78 11.81
C ALA A 209 6.21 1.72 12.11
N TYR A 210 7.16 1.80 11.18
CA TYR A 210 8.15 2.88 11.16
C TYR A 210 7.54 4.18 10.59
N PRO A 211 8.02 5.37 11.00
CA PRO A 211 7.57 6.66 10.47
C PRO A 211 8.19 6.90 9.07
N CYS A 212 7.63 6.25 8.06
CA CYS A 212 8.08 6.35 6.66
C CYS A 212 6.92 6.68 5.71
N ASP A 213 7.26 6.93 4.44
CA ASP A 213 6.28 7.13 3.37
C ASP A 213 5.32 5.93 3.29
N GLY A 214 4.02 6.21 3.13
CA GLY A 214 2.97 5.20 3.28
C GLY A 214 2.36 5.24 4.69
N PRO A 215 2.99 4.69 5.74
CA PRO A 215 2.48 4.78 7.11
C PRO A 215 2.12 6.19 7.56
N MET A 216 2.96 7.20 7.26
CA MET A 216 2.67 8.60 7.61
C MET A 216 1.41 9.17 6.95
N ASP A 217 1.02 8.63 5.79
CA ASP A 217 -0.19 9.06 5.08
C ASP A 217 -1.43 8.25 5.49
N VAL A 218 -1.24 7.05 6.04
CA VAL A 218 -2.32 6.07 6.26
C VAL A 218 -2.71 5.95 7.72
N ILE A 219 -1.73 5.93 8.63
CA ILE A 219 -1.91 5.73 10.06
C ILE A 219 -2.15 7.07 10.74
N ASP A 220 -3.24 7.17 11.48
CA ASP A 220 -3.47 8.28 12.41
C ASP A 220 -2.87 7.91 13.77
N GLN A 221 -1.81 8.62 14.16
CA GLN A 221 -1.07 8.39 15.40
C GLN A 221 -2.01 8.40 16.60
N ALA A 222 -1.94 7.36 17.44
CA ALA A 222 -2.78 7.15 18.63
C ALA A 222 -4.31 6.99 18.37
N GLU A 223 -4.73 6.87 17.12
CA GLU A 223 -6.11 6.64 16.70
C GLU A 223 -6.28 5.26 16.06
N THR A 224 -5.50 5.01 15.00
CA THR A 224 -5.56 3.77 14.22
C THR A 224 -4.29 2.93 14.33
N GLY A 225 -3.25 3.47 14.96
CA GLY A 225 -1.96 2.83 15.12
C GLY A 225 -0.92 3.75 15.73
N PHE A 226 0.33 3.28 15.77
CA PHE A 226 1.49 4.03 16.21
C PHE A 226 2.67 3.81 15.27
N MET A 227 3.32 4.92 14.93
CA MET A 227 4.62 4.93 14.27
C MET A 227 5.71 5.26 15.28
N ASN A 228 6.82 4.53 15.23
CA ASN A 228 8.01 4.77 16.05
C ASN A 228 9.27 4.20 15.38
N GLU A 229 10.43 4.81 15.62
CA GLU A 229 11.75 4.29 15.18
C GLU A 229 12.12 2.99 15.89
N ASN A 230 11.53 2.73 17.06
CA ASN A 230 11.55 1.43 17.73
C ASN A 230 10.20 0.73 17.55
N LEU A 231 10.20 -0.36 16.78
CA LEU A 231 8.99 -1.09 16.44
C LEU A 231 8.34 -1.77 17.66
N GLU A 232 9.11 -2.16 18.67
CA GLU A 232 8.57 -2.73 19.93
C GLU A 232 7.76 -1.70 20.73
N ASP A 233 8.21 -0.44 20.73
CA ASP A 233 7.49 0.67 21.38
C ASP A 233 6.18 0.98 20.64
N ALA A 234 6.20 0.94 19.31
CA ALA A 234 4.99 1.07 18.49
C ALA A 234 3.98 -0.05 18.78
N VAL A 235 4.44 -1.30 18.89
CA VAL A 235 3.59 -2.45 19.24
C VAL A 235 2.99 -2.26 20.64
N THR A 236 3.80 -1.89 21.63
CA THR A 236 3.36 -1.69 23.01
C THR A 236 2.28 -0.61 23.09
N ALA A 237 2.45 0.50 22.37
CA ALA A 237 1.46 1.56 22.31
C ALA A 237 0.17 1.10 21.59
N CYS A 238 0.28 0.34 20.50
CA CYS A 238 -0.87 -0.20 19.78
C CYS A 238 -1.74 -1.13 20.64
N LEU A 239 -1.13 -1.93 21.53
CA LEU A 239 -1.86 -2.81 22.44
C LEU A 239 -2.77 -2.07 23.43
N GLN A 240 -2.58 -0.77 23.62
CA GLN A 240 -3.44 0.08 24.45
C GLN A 240 -4.62 0.68 23.67
N LEU A 241 -4.67 0.54 22.35
CA LEU A 241 -5.71 1.14 21.53
C LEU A 241 -7.03 0.38 21.63
N ASN A 242 -8.11 1.15 21.70
CA ASN A 242 -9.45 0.62 21.59
C ASN A 242 -9.77 0.29 20.12
N ARG A 243 -10.17 -0.95 19.83
CA ARG A 243 -10.49 -1.40 18.47
C ARG A 243 -11.63 -0.63 17.80
N ASP A 244 -12.64 -0.17 18.55
CA ASP A 244 -13.73 0.64 17.99
C ASP A 244 -13.22 2.02 17.52
N ARG A 245 -12.19 2.56 18.19
CA ARG A 245 -11.51 3.78 17.76
C ARG A 245 -10.78 3.55 16.44
N VAL A 246 -10.03 2.43 16.33
CA VAL A 246 -9.36 2.03 15.09
C VAL A 246 -10.38 1.85 13.94
N LEU A 247 -11.50 1.19 14.20
CA LEU A 247 -12.58 1.00 13.24
C LEU A 247 -13.13 2.35 12.75
N LYS A 248 -13.43 3.28 13.66
CA LYS A 248 -13.93 4.62 13.31
C LYS A 248 -12.92 5.40 12.46
N GLY A 249 -11.65 5.43 12.87
CA GLY A 249 -10.59 6.11 12.10
C GLY A 249 -10.39 5.50 10.71
N SER A 250 -10.58 4.19 10.58
CA SER A 250 -10.47 3.50 9.29
C SER A 250 -11.55 3.90 8.27
N MET A 251 -12.70 4.44 8.70
CA MET A 251 -13.89 4.66 7.85
C MET A 251 -13.64 5.57 6.65
N ARG A 252 -12.61 6.44 6.72
CA ARG A 252 -12.21 7.30 5.60
C ARG A 252 -11.70 6.53 4.38
N TRP A 253 -11.23 5.30 4.58
CA TRP A 253 -10.69 4.43 3.53
C TRP A 253 -11.81 3.55 2.96
N SER A 254 -12.66 4.10 2.09
CA SER A 254 -13.76 3.36 1.48
C SER A 254 -13.58 3.23 -0.03
N TRP A 255 -14.08 2.11 -0.58
CA TRP A 255 -14.09 1.88 -2.03
C TRP A 255 -14.89 2.97 -2.74
N ASP A 256 -16.03 3.37 -2.19
CA ASP A 256 -16.85 4.46 -2.72
C ASP A 256 -16.06 5.76 -2.84
N LYS A 257 -15.33 6.17 -1.80
CA LYS A 257 -14.54 7.40 -1.84
C LYS A 257 -13.44 7.32 -2.89
N ALA A 258 -12.69 6.20 -2.91
CA ALA A 258 -11.65 5.98 -3.90
C ALA A 258 -12.19 5.99 -5.34
N TRP A 259 -13.38 5.43 -5.56
CA TRP A 259 -14.06 5.42 -6.85
C TRP A 259 -14.51 6.81 -7.29
N HIS A 260 -15.18 7.57 -6.41
CA HIS A 260 -15.63 8.93 -6.75
C HIS A 260 -14.43 9.84 -7.05
N THR A 261 -13.35 9.77 -6.25
CA THR A 261 -12.11 10.51 -6.55
C THR A 261 -11.55 10.14 -7.93
N PHE A 262 -11.55 8.87 -8.31
CA PHE A 262 -11.10 8.45 -9.64
C PHE A 262 -12.01 9.00 -10.74
N LYS A 263 -13.32 8.73 -10.64
CA LYS A 263 -14.34 9.07 -11.62
C LYS A 263 -14.42 10.58 -11.88
N ASP A 264 -14.47 11.38 -10.82
CA ASP A 264 -14.62 12.84 -10.90
C ASP A 264 -13.37 13.52 -11.48
N ASN A 265 -12.26 12.78 -11.57
CA ASN A 265 -11.02 13.24 -12.17
C ASN A 265 -10.75 12.66 -13.55
N LEU A 266 -11.64 11.84 -14.12
CA LEU A 266 -11.54 11.43 -15.51
C LEU A 266 -11.72 12.63 -16.45
N ILE A 267 -10.94 12.65 -17.53
CA ILE A 267 -11.01 13.70 -18.55
C ILE A 267 -11.52 13.11 -19.86
N GLN A 268 -12.41 13.85 -20.52
CA GLN A 268 -12.83 13.63 -21.91
C GLN A 268 -11.90 14.39 -22.85
#